data_AF-A0AAD6Z621-F1
#
_entry.id   AF-A0AAD6Z621-F1
#
_cell.length_a   1.000
_cell.length_b   1.000
_cell.length_c   1.000
_cell.angle_alpha   90.00
_cell.angle_beta   90.00
_cell.angle_gamma   90.00
#
_symmetry.space_group_name_H-M   'P 1'
#
loop_
_entity.id
_entity.type
_entity.pdbx_description
1 polymer ?
#
loop_
_entity_poly.entity_id
_entity_poly.type
_entity_poly.pdbx_seq_one_letter_code
_entity_poly.pdbx_strand_id
1 'polypeptide(L)'
;MAYTWYEEDIVQRYNVVLVGWTPAKFVNPSELSTSLEGLRTLLQALKDGKCFFKKLSPAEAAARKRAWEEKVAKGLEVAKHRAGRSDQGIPRKRAQG
;
A
#
# COMPACT_ATOMS: atom_id res chain seq x y z
N MET A 1 2.61 5.59 8.32
CA MET A 1 2.43 4.69 7.16
C MET A 1 2.35 3.27 7.68
N ALA A 2 1.28 2.53 7.40
CA ALA A 2 1.20 1.13 7.78
C ALA A 2 1.45 0.27 6.53
N TYR A 3 2.39 -0.67 6.63
CA TYR A 3 2.80 -1.53 5.50
C TYR A 3 1.65 -2.39 4.96
N THR A 4 0.64 -2.69 5.79
CA THR A 4 -0.60 -3.38 5.41
C THR A 4 -1.39 -2.64 4.33
N TRP A 5 -1.38 -1.29 4.33
CA TRP A 5 -2.11 -0.48 3.36
C TRP A 5 -1.24 -0.03 2.19
N TYR A 6 -0.13 -0.71 1.94
CA TYR A 6 0.85 -0.33 0.93
C TYR A 6 0.22 -0.11 -0.46
N GLU A 7 -0.66 -1.00 -0.90
CA GLU A 7 -1.28 -0.90 -2.21
C GLU A 7 -2.12 0.38 -2.34
N GLU A 8 -2.89 0.77 -1.33
CA GLU A 8 -3.72 1.98 -1.38
C GLU A 8 -2.92 3.26 -1.10
N ASP A 9 -2.13 3.27 -0.03
CA ASP A 9 -1.46 4.49 0.46
C ASP A 9 -0.21 4.84 -0.36
N ILE A 10 0.42 3.86 -1.03
CA ILE A 10 1.61 4.08 -1.89
C ILE A 10 1.30 3.87 -3.36
N VAL A 11 0.86 2.66 -3.73
CA VAL A 11 0.77 2.28 -5.14
C VAL A 11 -0.31 3.08 -5.85
N GLN A 12 -1.55 3.06 -5.35
CA GLN A 12 -2.66 3.77 -5.97
C GLN A 12 -2.55 5.29 -5.81
N ARG A 13 -2.05 5.76 -4.66
CA ARG A 13 -1.96 7.20 -4.38
C ARG A 13 -0.85 7.91 -5.16
N TYR A 14 0.33 7.29 -5.28
CA TYR A 14 1.49 7.91 -5.89
C TYR A 14 1.88 7.29 -7.25
N ASN A 15 1.20 6.22 -7.67
CA ASN A 15 1.56 5.43 -8.85
C ASN A 15 3.02 4.95 -8.77
N VAL A 16 3.45 4.52 -7.58
CA VAL A 16 4.81 4.02 -7.33
C VAL A 16 4.73 2.61 -6.76
N VAL A 17 5.46 1.69 -7.36
CA VAL A 17 5.57 0.31 -6.88
C VAL A 17 7.03 -0.01 -6.54
N LEU A 18 7.24 -0.81 -5.51
CA LEU A 18 8.54 -1.37 -5.17
C LEU A 18 8.69 -2.69 -5.91
N VAL A 19 9.65 -2.73 -6.83
CA VAL A 19 9.99 -3.91 -7.61
C VAL A 19 11.14 -4.62 -6.92
N GLY A 20 11.13 -5.95 -6.94
CA GLY A 20 12.25 -6.78 -6.46
C GLY A 20 12.45 -6.80 -4.96
N TRP A 21 11.40 -6.56 -4.17
CA TRP A 21 11.41 -6.83 -2.74
C TRP A 21 11.66 -8.32 -2.48
N THR A 22 12.74 -8.63 -1.77
CA THR A 22 13.18 -10.02 -1.56
C THR A 22 12.50 -10.75 -0.40
N PRO A 23 12.12 -10.10 0.73
CA PRO A 23 11.37 -10.77 1.79
C PRO A 23 9.94 -11.15 1.35
N ALA A 24 9.43 -12.28 1.86
CA ALA A 24 8.08 -12.75 1.55
C ALA A 24 6.97 -11.80 2.01
N LYS A 25 7.20 -11.05 3.10
CA LYS A 25 6.28 -10.05 3.61
C LYS A 25 6.86 -8.66 3.41
N PHE A 26 6.02 -7.74 2.96
CA PHE A 26 6.37 -6.32 2.90
C PHE A 26 6.13 -5.69 4.28
N VAL A 27 7.19 -5.54 5.05
CA VAL A 27 7.18 -5.04 6.44
C VAL A 27 8.32 -4.04 6.65
N ASN A 28 8.35 -3.41 7.82
CA ASN A 28 9.47 -2.57 8.21
C ASN A 28 10.77 -3.40 8.25
N PRO A 29 11.88 -2.93 7.65
CA PRO A 29 13.17 -3.59 7.77
C PRO A 29 13.62 -3.89 9.21
N SER A 30 13.23 -3.09 10.21
CA SER A 30 13.55 -3.39 11.62
C SER A 30 12.85 -4.65 12.15
N GLU A 31 11.70 -5.01 11.57
CA GLU A 31 10.97 -6.24 11.89
C GLU A 31 11.57 -7.48 11.19
N LEU A 32 12.45 -7.28 10.20
CA LEU A 32 13.24 -8.35 9.57
C LEU A 32 14.44 -8.79 10.43
N SER A 33 14.64 -8.18 11.60
CA SER A 33 15.83 -8.29 12.46
C SER A 33 16.15 -9.71 12.95
N THR A 34 15.23 -10.66 12.85
CA THR A 34 15.47 -12.07 13.19
C THR A 34 16.24 -12.84 12.11
N SER A 35 16.41 -12.29 10.89
CA SER A 35 17.20 -12.91 9.83
C SER A 35 18.20 -11.92 9.23
N LEU A 36 19.42 -11.95 9.75
CA LEU A 36 20.56 -11.16 9.26
C LEU A 36 20.79 -11.38 7.75
N GLU A 37 20.57 -12.61 7.28
CA GLU A 37 20.65 -12.98 5.86
C GLU A 37 19.56 -12.34 5.01
N GLY A 38 18.33 -12.21 5.52
CA GLY A 38 17.24 -11.50 4.84
C GLY A 38 17.58 -10.02 4.62
N LEU A 39 18.14 -9.36 5.63
CA LEU A 39 18.57 -7.96 5.55
C LEU A 39 19.74 -7.77 4.59
N ARG A 40 20.76 -8.65 4.64
CA ARG A 40 21.88 -8.62 3.69
C ARG A 40 21.43 -8.79 2.25
N THR A 41 20.52 -9.73 2.01
CA THR A 41 19.97 -10.00 0.67
C THR A 41 19.20 -8.79 0.15
N LEU A 42 18.35 -8.17 1.00
CA LEU A 42 17.62 -6.97 0.64
C LEU A 42 18.57 -5.81 0.33
N LEU A 43 19.60 -5.60 1.16
CA LEU A 43 20.61 -4.56 0.93
C LEU A 43 21.35 -4.78 -0.40
N GLN A 44 21.75 -6.01 -0.70
CA GLN A 44 22.42 -6.33 -1.95
C GLN A 44 21.49 -6.10 -3.16
N ALA A 45 20.21 -6.50 -3.06
CA ALA A 45 19.24 -6.26 -4.12
C ALA A 45 19.04 -4.76 -4.40
N LEU A 46 19.02 -3.92 -3.35
CA LEU A 46 18.95 -2.47 -3.50
C LEU A 46 20.20 -1.92 -4.20
N LYS A 47 21.40 -2.37 -3.79
CA LYS A 47 22.68 -1.95 -4.39
C LYS A 47 22.83 -2.38 -5.85
N ASP A 48 22.39 -3.59 -6.18
CA ASP A 48 22.45 -4.14 -7.54
C ASP A 48 21.39 -3.53 -8.48
N GLY A 49 20.50 -2.67 -7.97
CA GLY A 49 19.35 -2.16 -8.73
C GLY A 49 18.28 -3.23 -9.02
N LYS A 50 18.32 -4.38 -8.34
CA LYS A 50 17.29 -5.43 -8.42
C LYS A 50 16.05 -5.07 -7.61
N CYS A 51 16.23 -4.30 -6.53
CA CYS A 51 15.15 -3.75 -5.71
C CYS A 51 15.11 -2.23 -5.89
N PHE A 52 14.00 -1.68 -6.39
CA PHE A 52 13.88 -0.25 -6.67
C PHE A 52 12.43 0.20 -6.77
N PHE A 53 12.20 1.50 -6.57
CA PHE A 53 10.90 2.10 -6.82
C PHE A 53 10.72 2.42 -8.30
N LYS A 54 9.68 1.84 -8.92
CA LYS A 54 9.24 2.14 -10.28
C LYS A 54 8.00 3.02 -10.24
N LYS A 55 8.03 4.11 -11.00
CA LYS A 55 6.81 4.88 -11.30
C LYS A 55 6.01 4.17 -12.38
N LEU A 56 4.74 3.93 -12.11
CA LEU A 56 3.79 3.35 -13.05
C LEU A 56 3.30 4.42 -14.01
N SER A 57 3.16 4.05 -15.28
CA SER A 57 2.38 4.83 -16.23
C SER A 57 0.90 4.87 -15.82
N PRO A 58 0.12 5.84 -16.29
CA PRO A 58 -1.33 5.90 -15.98
C PRO A 58 -2.07 4.62 -16.38
N ALA A 59 -1.69 4.00 -17.51
CA ALA A 59 -2.28 2.76 -17.99
C ALA A 59 -1.94 1.57 -17.08
N GLU A 60 -0.67 1.41 -16.68
CA GLU A 60 -0.25 0.36 -15.73
C GLU A 60 -0.93 0.53 -14.37
N ALA A 61 -1.04 1.78 -13.88
CA ALA A 61 -1.69 2.08 -12.62
C ALA A 61 -3.19 1.72 -12.66
N ALA A 62 -3.89 2.07 -13.74
CA ALA A 62 -5.31 1.75 -13.91
C ALA A 62 -5.54 0.23 -13.99
N ALA A 63 -4.73 -0.49 -14.77
CA ALA A 63 -4.81 -1.94 -14.87
C ALA A 63 -4.56 -2.62 -13.51
N ARG A 64 -3.55 -2.15 -12.77
CA ARG A 64 -3.24 -2.66 -11.43
C ARG A 64 -4.34 -2.39 -10.43
N LYS A 65 -4.92 -1.18 -10.43
CA LYS A 65 -6.06 -0.83 -9.58
C LYS A 65 -7.24 -1.76 -9.83
N ARG A 66 -7.59 -2.01 -11.10
CA ARG A 66 -8.66 -2.94 -11.45
C ARG A 66 -8.38 -4.36 -10.95
N ALA A 67 -7.17 -4.87 -11.14
CA ALA A 67 -6.79 -6.19 -10.65
C ALA A 67 -6.86 -6.28 -9.11
N TRP A 68 -6.52 -5.20 -8.41
CA TRP A 68 -6.68 -5.13 -6.96
C TRP A 68 -8.15 -5.09 -6.53
N GLU A 69 -8.99 -4.28 -7.19
CA GLU A 69 -10.44 -4.24 -6.93
C GLU A 69 -11.10 -5.61 -7.13
N GLU A 70 -10.70 -6.35 -8.16
CA GLU A 70 -11.17 -7.72 -8.39
C GLU A 70 -10.77 -8.69 -7.26
N LYS A 71 -9.56 -8.53 -6.67
CA LYS A 71 -9.13 -9.31 -5.51
C LYS A 71 -9.90 -8.93 -4.25
N VAL A 72 -10.16 -7.64 -4.04
CA VAL A 72 -10.99 -7.15 -2.92
C VAL A 72 -12.40 -7.70 -3.04
N ALA A 73 -13.01 -7.66 -4.23
CA ALA A 73 -14.35 -8.21 -4.47
C ALA A 73 -14.41 -9.73 -4.20
N LYS A 74 -13.32 -10.45 -4.43
CA LYS A 74 -13.17 -11.88 -4.11
C LYS A 74 -12.81 -12.14 -2.64
N GLY A 75 -12.61 -11.11 -1.82
CA GLY A 75 -12.18 -11.23 -0.42
C GLY A 75 -10.73 -11.70 -0.24
N LEU A 76 -9.90 -11.64 -1.29
CA LEU A 76 -8.48 -12.02 -1.24
C LEU A 76 -7.58 -10.90 -0.72
N GLU A 77 -8.07 -9.66 -0.76
CA GLU A 77 -7.39 -8.46 -0.27
C GLU A 77 -8.38 -7.64 0.57
N VAL A 78 -7.89 -6.96 1.60
CA VAL A 78 -8.72 -6.10 2.45
C VAL A 78 -8.55 -4.65 2.02
N ALA A 79 -9.65 -4.02 1.59
CA ALA A 79 -9.67 -2.59 1.36
C ALA A 79 -9.76 -1.82 2.69
N LYS A 80 -9.06 -0.68 2.77
CA LYS A 80 -9.09 0.24 3.89
C LYS A 80 -10.48 0.85 4.01
N HIS A 81 -11.28 0.31 4.91
CA HIS A 81 -12.57 0.88 5.23
C HIS A 81 -12.37 2.13 6.10
N ARG A 82 -12.73 3.31 5.59
CA ARG A 82 -12.82 4.50 6.44
C ARG A 82 -14.11 4.43 7.23
N ALA A 83 -14.06 4.63 8.54
CA ALA A 83 -15.26 4.79 9.33
C ALA A 83 -16.10 5.95 8.77
N GLY A 84 -17.41 5.75 8.64
CA GLY A 84 -18.34 6.83 8.34
C GLY A 84 -18.19 7.92 9.40
N ARG A 85 -18.39 9.18 9.02
CA ARG A 85 -18.33 10.26 10.00
C ARG A 85 -19.51 10.11 10.96
N SER A 86 -19.27 10.35 12.25
CA SER A 86 -20.32 10.22 13.28
C SER A 86 -21.48 11.19 13.07
N ASP A 87 -21.25 12.29 12.35
CA ASP A 87 -22.24 13.31 12.01
C ASP A 87 -22.85 13.13 10.61
N GLN A 88 -22.54 12.04 9.92
CA GLN A 88 -23.07 11.78 8.59
C GLN A 88 -24.60 11.64 8.65
N GLY A 89 -25.31 12.62 8.08
CA GLY A 89 -26.76 12.70 8.09
C GLY A 89 -27.35 13.47 9.28
N ILE A 90 -26.54 14.00 10.21
CA ILE A 90 -27.04 14.84 11.31
C ILE A 90 -27.31 16.26 10.78
N PRO A 91 -28.56 16.75 10.76
CA PRO A 91 -28.87 18.11 10.35
C PRO A 91 -28.22 19.12 11.31
N ARG A 92 -27.48 20.10 10.79
CA ARG A 92 -26.92 21.18 11.61
C ARG A 92 -28.06 22.04 12.16
N LYS A 93 -28.06 22.30 13.48
CA LYS A 93 -28.99 23.27 14.09
C LYS A 93 -28.72 24.65 13.46
N ARG A 94 -29.75 25.25 12.87
CA ARG A 94 -29.70 26.65 12.41
C ARG A 94 -29.61 27.54 13.65
N ALA A 95 -28.64 28.45 13.67
CA ALA A 95 -28.58 29.49 14.69
C ALA A 95 -29.84 30.36 14.56
N GLN A 96 -30.65 30.42 15.62
CA GLN A 96 -31.77 31.35 15.73
C GLN A 96 -31.18 32.70 16.13
N GLY A 97 -31.35 33.69 15.26
CA GLY A 97 -31.02 35.10 15.54
C GLY A 97 -32.15 35.79 16.27
#